data_AF-A0A7S9LRA8-F1
#
_entry.id   AF-A0A7S9LRA8-F1
#
_cell.length_a   1.000
_cell.length_b   1.000
_cell.length_c   1.000
_cell.angle_alpha   90.00
_cell.angle_beta   90.00
_cell.angle_gamma   90.00
#
_symmetry.space_group_name_H-M   'P 1'
#
loop_
_entity.id
_entity.type
_entity.pdbx_description
1 polymer ?
#
loop_
_entity_poly.entity_id
_entity_poly.type
_entity_poly.pdbx_seq_one_letter_code
_entity_poly.pdbx_strand_id
1 'polypeptide(L)'
;MAVLAVAATLSACSGTETADGIRALSASPQALRDVYEGRTLRVFRPDTGTQIEYLASNGDAYLWSDFGPNIATGEWWTDRGRDGLVYICFRYGPEGPPAIEGGAPEDGGCSRGTSILDWTVELVEGDPFDLRNGGTVPAVLPGGADVSLAEASTLSSADITLGDDLVTWKGGAQ
;
A
#
# COMPACT_ATOMS: atom_id res chain seq x y z
N MET A 1 -7.52 2.25 38.55
CA MET A 1 -7.25 2.86 37.23
C MET A 1 -7.43 1.77 36.20
N ALA A 2 -8.53 1.77 35.46
CA ALA A 2 -8.78 0.81 34.39
C ALA A 2 -8.57 1.55 33.06
N VAL A 3 -7.53 1.17 32.33
CA VAL A 3 -7.34 1.60 30.95
C VAL A 3 -8.12 0.61 30.10
N LEU A 4 -9.29 1.01 29.62
CA LEU A 4 -9.96 0.28 28.54
C LEU A 4 -9.14 0.50 27.27
N ALA A 5 -8.40 -0.52 26.86
CA ALA A 5 -7.91 -0.61 25.50
C ALA A 5 -9.13 -0.91 24.61
N VAL A 6 -9.53 0.07 23.79
CA VAL A 6 -10.47 -0.17 22.70
C VAL A 6 -9.67 -0.91 21.63
N ALA A 7 -9.73 -2.23 21.64
CA ALA A 7 -9.31 -3.03 20.50
C ALA A 7 -10.30 -2.74 19.36
N ALA A 8 -9.89 -1.93 18.40
CA ALA A 8 -10.59 -1.81 17.13
C ALA A 8 -10.48 -3.16 16.42
N THR A 9 -11.48 -4.00 16.61
CA THR A 9 -11.67 -5.19 15.81
C THR A 9 -12.16 -4.71 14.45
N LEU A 10 -11.24 -4.63 13.48
CA LEU A 10 -11.59 -4.55 12.07
C LEU A 10 -12.18 -5.91 11.70
N SER A 11 -13.47 -6.05 11.99
CA SER A 11 -14.27 -7.16 11.49
C SER A 11 -14.19 -7.10 9.98
N ALA A 12 -13.71 -8.18 9.35
CA ALA A 12 -13.58 -8.36 7.92
C ALA A 12 -14.71 -7.67 7.16
N CYS A 13 -14.41 -6.52 6.54
CA CYS A 13 -15.32 -5.82 5.65
C CYS A 13 -15.48 -6.62 4.36
N SER A 14 -16.26 -7.69 4.43
CA SER A 14 -16.86 -8.37 3.29
C SER A 14 -18.10 -7.61 2.81
N GLY A 15 -17.97 -6.29 2.67
CA GLY A 15 -19.04 -5.39 2.23
C GLY A 15 -18.53 -4.51 1.11
N THR A 16 -19.27 -4.45 0.01
CA THR A 16 -19.15 -3.37 -0.98
C THR A 16 -19.09 -2.02 -0.27
N GLU A 17 -17.92 -1.41 -0.19
CA GLU A 17 -17.77 -0.12 0.44
C GLU A 17 -18.43 0.93 -0.44
N THR A 18 -19.56 1.44 0.04
CA THR A 18 -20.25 2.58 -0.59
C THR A 18 -19.30 3.78 -0.66
N ALA A 19 -19.57 4.75 -1.53
CA ALA A 19 -18.82 6.01 -1.59
C ALA A 19 -18.70 6.76 -0.24
N ASP A 20 -19.54 6.41 0.74
CA ASP A 20 -19.48 6.91 2.11
C ASP A 20 -18.40 6.21 2.96
N GLY A 21 -18.10 4.94 2.70
CA GLY A 21 -16.99 4.20 3.31
C GLY A 21 -15.64 4.77 2.88
N ILE A 22 -15.41 4.92 1.57
CA ILE A 22 -14.17 5.53 1.03
C ILE A 22 -13.99 6.96 1.56
N ARG A 23 -15.08 7.75 1.68
CA ARG A 23 -15.02 9.09 2.29
C ARG A 23 -14.67 9.07 3.77
N ALA A 24 -15.18 8.11 4.54
CA ALA A 24 -14.83 7.97 5.95
C ALA A 24 -13.34 7.62 6.13
N LEU A 25 -12.81 6.72 5.30
CA LEU A 25 -11.43 6.26 5.36
C LEU A 25 -10.43 7.34 4.91
N SER A 26 -10.88 8.29 4.08
CA SER A 26 -10.12 9.47 3.66
C SER A 26 -10.46 10.75 4.44
N ALA A 27 -11.24 10.67 5.52
CA ALA A 27 -11.72 11.85 6.25
C ALA A 27 -10.62 12.59 7.03
N SER A 28 -9.58 11.87 7.46
CA SER A 28 -8.44 12.42 8.20
C SER A 28 -7.14 11.68 7.89
N PRO A 29 -5.97 12.30 8.09
CA PRO A 29 -4.68 11.61 7.97
C PRO A 29 -4.63 10.34 8.83
N GLN A 30 -5.09 10.42 10.08
CA GLN A 30 -5.10 9.26 10.98
C GLN A 30 -6.00 8.13 10.45
N ALA A 31 -7.21 8.44 9.98
CA ALA A 31 -8.11 7.43 9.42
C ALA A 31 -7.49 6.71 8.21
N LEU A 32 -6.77 7.45 7.36
CA LEU A 32 -6.06 6.85 6.23
C LEU A 32 -4.85 6.02 6.70
N ARG A 33 -4.14 6.49 7.73
CA ARG A 33 -3.03 5.78 8.34
C ARG A 33 -3.49 4.45 8.94
N ASP A 34 -4.61 4.44 9.67
CA ASP A 34 -5.19 3.25 10.31
C ASP A 34 -5.54 2.14 9.28
N VAL A 35 -5.81 2.52 8.02
CA VAL A 35 -6.04 1.55 6.93
C VAL A 35 -4.75 0.85 6.51
N TYR A 36 -3.63 1.55 6.45
CA TYR A 36 -2.43 1.03 5.81
C TYR A 36 -1.31 0.66 6.77
N GLU A 37 -1.28 1.20 7.99
CA GLU A 37 -0.17 0.94 8.90
C GLU A 37 -0.06 -0.53 9.29
N GLY A 38 1.14 -1.08 9.18
CA GLY A 38 1.42 -2.49 9.44
C GLY A 38 0.82 -3.44 8.42
N ARG A 39 0.50 -2.99 7.20
CA ARG A 39 -0.12 -3.81 6.15
C ARG A 39 0.65 -3.78 4.85
N THR A 40 0.51 -4.87 4.10
CA THR A 40 0.91 -4.96 2.71
C THR A 40 -0.28 -4.69 1.82
N LEU A 41 -0.15 -3.70 0.94
CA LEU A 41 -1.14 -3.35 -0.06
C LEU A 41 -0.67 -3.75 -1.45
N ARG A 42 -1.63 -4.13 -2.27
CA ARG A 42 -1.48 -4.20 -3.72
C ARG A 42 -2.22 -3.05 -4.36
N VAL A 43 -1.49 -2.24 -5.10
CA VAL A 43 -2.03 -1.20 -5.95
C VAL A 43 -1.95 -1.67 -7.40
N PHE A 44 -2.99 -1.40 -8.19
CA PHE A 44 -2.94 -1.57 -9.64
C PHE A 44 -3.47 -0.35 -10.36
N ARG A 45 -2.72 0.08 -11.38
CA ARG A 45 -3.20 1.05 -12.36
C ARG A 45 -2.85 0.57 -13.76
N PRO A 46 -3.74 0.74 -14.74
CA PRO A 46 -3.46 0.33 -16.12
C PRO A 46 -2.20 0.95 -16.74
N ASP A 47 -1.78 2.14 -16.27
CA ASP A 47 -0.62 2.85 -16.80
C ASP A 47 0.71 2.50 -16.11
N THR A 48 0.67 1.96 -14.89
CA THR A 48 1.88 1.61 -14.11
C THR A 48 1.95 0.14 -13.68
N GLY A 49 0.96 -0.68 -13.98
CA GLY A 49 0.88 -2.08 -13.55
C GLY A 49 0.68 -2.27 -12.05
N THR A 50 0.95 -3.48 -11.58
CA THR A 50 0.93 -3.84 -10.15
C THR A 50 2.13 -3.27 -9.41
N GLN A 51 1.85 -2.71 -8.22
CA GLN A 51 2.82 -2.40 -7.19
C GLN A 51 2.40 -3.09 -5.89
N ILE A 52 3.34 -3.73 -5.21
CA ILE A 52 3.12 -4.38 -3.91
C ILE A 52 3.99 -3.65 -2.91
N GLU A 53 3.36 -3.13 -1.87
CA GLU A 53 4.05 -2.29 -0.91
C GLU A 53 3.74 -2.71 0.52
N TYR A 54 4.74 -2.75 1.39
CA TYR A 54 4.56 -2.90 2.82
C TYR A 54 4.77 -1.55 3.52
N LEU A 55 3.75 -1.12 4.28
CA LEU A 55 3.73 0.15 5.01
C LEU A 55 3.89 -0.11 6.50
N ALA A 56 5.12 -0.07 6.99
CA ALA A 56 5.42 -0.34 8.38
C ALA A 56 4.87 0.79 9.30
N SER A 57 4.39 0.42 10.49
CA SER A 57 3.77 1.38 11.42
C SER A 57 4.70 2.51 11.89
N ASN A 58 6.02 2.30 11.78
CA ASN A 58 7.03 3.33 12.09
C ASN A 58 7.20 4.39 10.98
N GLY A 59 6.51 4.24 9.84
CA GLY A 59 6.64 5.14 8.69
C GLY A 59 7.61 4.66 7.62
N ASP A 60 8.23 3.49 7.76
CA ASP A 60 9.06 2.92 6.69
C ASP A 60 8.17 2.30 5.59
N ALA A 61 8.59 2.43 4.34
CA ALA A 61 7.91 1.92 3.16
C ALA A 61 8.83 1.01 2.35
N TYR A 62 8.30 -0.12 1.87
CA TYR A 62 9.03 -1.12 1.11
C TYR A 62 8.24 -1.53 -0.11
N LEU A 63 8.76 -1.24 -1.30
CA LEU A 63 8.03 -1.39 -2.56
C LEU A 63 8.69 -2.44 -3.47
N TRP A 64 7.88 -3.39 -3.90
CA TRP A 64 8.14 -4.33 -4.98
C TRP A 64 7.31 -3.93 -6.21
N SER A 65 8.01 -3.72 -7.34
CA SER A 65 7.44 -3.18 -8.57
C SER A 65 8.15 -3.74 -9.81
N ASP A 66 7.81 -3.20 -10.98
CA ASP A 66 8.46 -3.47 -12.25
C ASP A 66 9.71 -2.61 -12.52
N PHE A 67 10.04 -1.66 -11.64
CA PHE A 67 11.15 -0.73 -11.80
C PHE A 67 12.54 -1.37 -11.66
N GLY A 68 12.63 -2.56 -11.06
CA GLY A 68 13.89 -3.28 -10.94
C GLY A 68 13.81 -4.49 -10.01
N PRO A 69 14.92 -5.23 -9.87
CA PRO A 69 15.00 -6.40 -9.00
C PRO A 69 15.18 -6.01 -7.53
N ASN A 70 15.41 -4.74 -7.20
CA ASN A 70 15.64 -4.30 -5.83
C ASN A 70 14.33 -3.87 -5.18
N ILE A 71 14.14 -4.22 -3.90
CA ILE A 71 13.09 -3.62 -3.08
C ILE A 71 13.44 -2.16 -2.84
N ALA A 72 12.57 -1.27 -3.32
CA ALA A 72 12.70 0.14 -3.04
C ALA A 72 12.37 0.40 -1.58
N THR A 73 13.29 1.07 -0.89
CA THR A 73 13.16 1.44 0.53
C THR A 73 12.91 2.93 0.64
N GLY A 74 12.00 3.30 1.53
CA GLY A 74 11.57 4.68 1.67
C GLY A 74 10.80 4.95 2.95
N GLU A 75 10.12 6.08 2.93
CA GLU A 75 9.27 6.56 4.01
C GLU A 75 7.87 6.84 3.47
N TRP A 76 6.86 6.61 4.30
CA TRP A 76 5.49 7.00 4.02
C TRP A 76 4.88 7.78 5.20
N TRP A 77 3.97 8.68 4.86
CA TRP A 77 3.19 9.40 5.84
C TRP A 77 1.84 9.83 5.25
N THR A 78 0.96 10.28 6.12
CA THR A 78 -0.33 10.86 5.74
C THR A 78 -0.38 12.30 6.20
N ASP A 79 -0.87 13.20 5.37
CA ASP A 79 -0.99 14.62 5.72
C ASP A 79 -2.29 15.23 5.18
N ARG A 80 -2.67 16.40 5.70
CA ARG A 80 -3.75 17.23 5.15
C ARG A 80 -3.14 18.33 4.30
N GLY A 81 -3.44 18.31 3.01
CA GLY A 81 -3.01 19.33 2.06
C GLY A 81 -3.64 20.69 2.34
N ARG A 82 -3.08 21.74 1.73
CA ARG A 82 -3.59 23.12 1.82
C ARG A 82 -4.99 23.29 1.23
N ASP A 83 -5.37 22.40 0.33
CA ASP A 83 -6.72 22.29 -0.24
C ASP A 83 -7.72 21.61 0.71
N GLY A 84 -7.28 21.21 1.90
CA GLY A 84 -8.09 20.55 2.91
C GLY A 84 -8.28 19.06 2.69
N LEU A 85 -7.76 18.49 1.61
CA LEU A 85 -7.85 17.05 1.31
C LEU A 85 -6.79 16.26 2.07
N VAL A 86 -7.05 14.97 2.28
CA VAL A 86 -6.08 14.04 2.90
C VAL A 86 -5.25 13.38 1.81
N TYR A 87 -3.95 13.28 2.06
CA TYR A 87 -2.96 12.70 1.16
C TYR A 87 -2.20 11.58 1.86
N ILE A 88 -1.82 10.57 1.09
CA ILE A 88 -0.72 9.67 1.41
C ILE A 88 0.50 10.12 0.62
N CYS A 89 1.66 10.11 1.24
CA CYS A 89 2.89 10.59 0.66
C CYS A 89 3.99 9.57 0.84
N PHE A 90 4.86 9.50 -0.16
CA PHE A 90 5.98 8.57 -0.22
C PHE A 90 7.25 9.30 -0.59
N ARG A 91 8.38 8.80 -0.10
CA ARG A 91 9.71 9.19 -0.54
C ARG A 91 10.61 7.96 -0.51
N TYR A 92 11.14 7.56 -1.66
CA TYR A 92 12.02 6.38 -1.75
C TYR A 92 13.46 6.78 -2.03
N GLY A 93 14.37 5.86 -1.77
CA GLY A 93 15.73 5.93 -2.28
C GLY A 93 15.80 5.69 -3.80
N PRO A 94 17.03 5.66 -4.37
CA PRO A 94 17.27 5.62 -5.82
C PRO A 94 16.66 4.44 -6.58
N GLU A 95 16.34 3.35 -5.88
CA GLU A 95 15.73 2.14 -6.46
C GLU A 95 14.20 2.27 -6.61
N GLY A 96 13.61 3.36 -6.11
CA GLY A 96 12.17 3.60 -6.15
C GLY A 96 11.65 4.19 -7.46
N PRO A 97 10.32 4.29 -7.60
CA PRO A 97 9.68 4.97 -8.71
C PRO A 97 10.06 6.46 -8.73
N PRO A 98 10.04 7.09 -9.91
CA PRO A 98 10.18 8.54 -9.99
C PRO A 98 9.07 9.24 -9.19
N ALA A 99 9.38 10.40 -8.64
CA ALA A 99 8.40 11.24 -7.96
C ALA A 99 7.19 11.56 -8.85
N ILE A 100 6.01 11.72 -8.24
CA ILE A 100 4.73 11.92 -8.94
C ILE A 100 4.75 13.16 -9.85
N GLU A 101 5.43 14.24 -9.44
CA GLU A 101 5.55 15.48 -10.23
C GLU A 101 6.64 15.41 -11.31
N GLY A 102 7.28 14.25 -11.47
CA GLY A 102 8.53 14.10 -12.20
C GLY A 102 9.71 14.55 -11.33
N GLY A 103 10.79 13.77 -11.34
CA GLY A 103 11.94 14.03 -10.47
C GLY A 103 12.60 12.74 -10.03
N ALA A 104 13.57 12.88 -9.14
CA ALA A 104 14.22 11.73 -8.54
C ALA A 104 13.30 11.09 -7.48
N PRO A 105 13.40 9.78 -7.22
CA PRO A 105 12.59 9.12 -6.18
C PRO A 105 12.66 9.80 -4.80
N GLU A 106 13.81 10.37 -4.48
CA GLU A 106 14.07 11.08 -3.22
C GLU A 106 13.32 12.41 -3.07
N ASP A 107 12.80 12.99 -4.16
CA ASP A 107 11.98 14.20 -4.09
C ASP A 107 10.61 13.90 -3.43
N GLY A 108 10.18 12.64 -3.48
CA GLY A 108 8.92 12.17 -2.95
C GLY A 108 7.70 12.68 -3.70
N GLY A 109 6.52 12.20 -3.30
CA GLY A 109 5.27 12.57 -3.94
C GLY A 109 4.06 12.19 -3.10
N CYS A 110 2.99 12.95 -3.26
CA CYS A 110 1.73 12.72 -2.54
C CYS A 110 0.61 12.37 -3.52
N SER A 111 -0.19 11.37 -3.15
CA SER A 111 -1.45 11.03 -3.81
C SER A 111 -2.62 11.34 -2.87
N ARG A 112 -3.77 11.71 -3.42
CA ARG A 112 -4.98 11.87 -2.62
C ARG A 112 -5.34 10.54 -1.96
N GLY A 113 -5.76 10.58 -0.70
CA GLY A 113 -6.19 9.39 0.05
C GLY A 113 -7.28 8.61 -0.68
N THR A 114 -8.24 9.30 -1.28
CA THR A 114 -9.28 8.66 -2.10
C THR A 114 -8.73 7.95 -3.33
N SER A 115 -7.67 8.48 -3.95
CA SER A 115 -7.07 7.86 -5.13
C SER A 115 -6.30 6.60 -4.78
N ILE A 116 -5.51 6.61 -3.69
CA ILE A 116 -4.82 5.39 -3.26
C ILE A 116 -5.81 4.29 -2.84
N LEU A 117 -6.91 4.66 -2.18
CA LEU A 117 -7.99 3.72 -1.83
C LEU A 117 -8.68 3.14 -3.08
N ASP A 118 -8.85 3.94 -4.14
CA ASP A 118 -9.43 3.49 -5.41
C ASP A 118 -8.50 2.53 -6.15
N TRP A 119 -7.18 2.77 -6.11
CA TRP A 119 -6.19 1.94 -6.77
C TRP A 119 -5.77 0.71 -5.97
N THR A 120 -6.05 0.67 -4.66
CA THR A 120 -5.79 -0.48 -3.80
C THR A 120 -6.78 -1.59 -4.15
N VAL A 121 -6.27 -2.77 -4.47
CA VAL A 121 -7.10 -3.92 -4.86
C VAL A 121 -7.03 -5.04 -3.82
N GLU A 122 -5.88 -5.22 -3.18
CA GLU A 122 -5.71 -6.19 -2.10
C GLU A 122 -4.98 -5.54 -0.94
N LEU A 123 -5.33 -5.96 0.26
CA LEU A 123 -4.72 -5.51 1.50
C LEU A 123 -4.62 -6.70 2.45
N VAL A 124 -3.46 -6.89 3.07
CA VAL A 124 -3.20 -7.98 4.01
C VAL A 124 -2.37 -7.47 5.18
N GLU A 125 -2.62 -7.99 6.38
CA GLU A 125 -1.84 -7.61 7.55
C GLU A 125 -0.40 -8.12 7.47
N GLY A 126 0.54 -7.32 7.99
CA GLY A 126 1.95 -7.66 8.06
C GLY A 126 2.72 -7.54 6.74
N ASP A 127 3.89 -8.18 6.74
CA ASP A 127 4.86 -8.21 5.64
C ASP A 127 5.06 -9.66 5.14
N PRO A 128 4.07 -10.25 4.45
CA PRO A 128 4.13 -11.65 4.03
C PRO A 128 5.23 -11.92 3.02
N PHE A 129 5.69 -10.90 2.28
CA PHE A 129 6.75 -11.01 1.27
C PHE A 129 8.15 -10.71 1.82
N ASP A 130 8.27 -10.43 3.11
CA ASP A 130 9.53 -10.08 3.77
C ASP A 130 10.24 -8.86 3.12
N LEU A 131 9.45 -7.90 2.62
CA LEU A 131 9.96 -6.72 1.92
C LEU A 131 10.84 -5.86 2.83
N ARG A 132 10.59 -5.88 4.13
CA ARG A 132 11.37 -5.14 5.13
C ARG A 132 12.83 -5.56 5.19
N ASN A 133 13.13 -6.83 4.94
CA ASN A 133 14.51 -7.30 4.89
C ASN A 133 15.25 -6.84 3.63
N GLY A 134 14.51 -6.26 2.67
CA GLY A 134 15.04 -5.61 1.48
C GLY A 134 15.78 -6.57 0.56
N GLY A 135 16.75 -6.03 -0.19
CA GLY A 135 17.55 -6.80 -1.12
C GLY A 135 16.86 -7.03 -2.46
N THR A 136 17.16 -8.15 -3.10
CA THR A 136 16.66 -8.46 -4.45
C THR A 136 15.50 -9.42 -4.41
N VAL A 137 14.43 -9.09 -5.13
CA VAL A 137 13.35 -10.03 -5.41
C VAL A 137 13.79 -11.11 -6.39
N PRO A 138 13.24 -12.33 -6.30
CA PRO A 138 13.58 -13.42 -7.22
C PRO A 138 13.07 -13.16 -8.64
N ALA A 139 12.00 -12.38 -8.76
CA ALA A 139 11.43 -11.94 -10.02
C ALA A 139 10.92 -10.50 -9.92
N VAL A 140 11.17 -9.73 -10.97
CA VAL A 140 10.56 -8.41 -11.16
C VAL A 140 9.09 -8.60 -11.54
N LEU A 141 8.20 -7.75 -11.03
CA LEU A 141 6.80 -7.82 -11.42
C LEU A 141 6.66 -7.51 -12.92
N PRO A 142 5.81 -8.23 -13.67
CA PRO A 142 5.58 -7.93 -15.07
C PRO A 142 4.91 -6.55 -15.22
N GLY A 143 5.61 -5.62 -15.87
CA GLY A 143 5.10 -4.27 -16.10
C GLY A 143 3.77 -4.25 -16.86
N GLY A 144 2.85 -3.41 -16.39
CA GLY A 144 1.50 -3.26 -16.96
C GLY A 144 0.52 -4.42 -16.69
N ALA A 145 0.96 -5.50 -16.02
CA ALA A 145 0.08 -6.62 -15.67
C ALA A 145 -0.61 -6.40 -14.31
N ASP A 146 -1.84 -6.90 -14.19
CA ASP A 146 -2.57 -7.01 -12.93
C ASP A 146 -2.23 -8.35 -12.28
N VAL A 147 -1.19 -8.35 -11.45
CA VAL A 147 -0.71 -9.52 -10.69
C VAL A 147 -1.26 -9.46 -9.27
N SER A 148 -2.05 -10.44 -8.85
CA SER A 148 -2.56 -10.55 -7.47
C SER A 148 -1.45 -10.85 -6.45
N LEU A 149 -1.71 -10.63 -5.16
CA LEU A 149 -0.80 -11.04 -4.09
C LEU A 149 -0.55 -12.55 -4.10
N ALA A 150 -1.58 -13.34 -4.42
CA ALA A 150 -1.46 -14.79 -4.53
C ALA A 150 -0.52 -15.19 -5.69
N GLU A 151 -0.63 -14.55 -6.85
CA GLU A 151 0.28 -14.80 -7.97
C GLU A 151 1.70 -14.32 -7.64
N ALA A 152 1.85 -13.14 -7.04
CA ALA A 152 3.14 -12.62 -6.60
C ALA A 152 3.81 -13.53 -5.58
N SER A 153 3.05 -14.24 -4.74
CA SER A 153 3.64 -15.22 -3.80
C SER A 153 4.40 -16.34 -4.51
N THR A 154 3.94 -16.75 -5.70
CA THR A 154 4.61 -17.76 -6.52
C THR A 154 5.88 -17.25 -7.19
N LEU A 155 6.02 -15.92 -7.30
CA LEU A 155 7.20 -15.23 -7.80
C LEU A 155 8.21 -14.94 -6.68
N SER A 156 7.77 -15.02 -5.43
CA SER A 156 8.61 -14.84 -4.25
C SER A 156 9.29 -16.16 -3.86
N SER A 157 10.44 -16.07 -3.21
CA SER A 157 11.13 -17.24 -2.64
C SER A 157 10.52 -17.66 -1.30
N ALA A 158 9.53 -16.92 -0.80
CA ALA A 158 8.92 -17.15 0.48
C ALA A 158 7.77 -18.15 0.35
N ASP A 159 7.70 -19.10 1.29
CA ASP A 159 6.51 -19.93 1.48
C ASP A 159 5.43 -19.05 2.15
N ILE A 160 4.78 -18.20 1.35
CA ILE A 160 3.77 -17.26 1.83
C ILE A 160 2.44 -17.98 1.97
N THR A 161 1.91 -18.00 3.19
CA THR A 161 0.50 -18.30 3.41
C THR A 161 -0.25 -16.98 3.56
N LEU A 162 -0.95 -16.56 2.50
CA LEU A 162 -1.92 -15.47 2.63
C LEU A 162 -3.09 -16.00 3.46
N GLY A 163 -3.23 -15.48 4.68
CA GLY A 163 -4.25 -15.92 5.63
C GLY A 163 -5.66 -15.46 5.25
N ASP A 164 -6.63 -15.80 6.11
CA ASP A 164 -8.03 -15.34 6.00
C ASP A 164 -8.18 -13.81 6.10
N ASP A 165 -7.09 -13.10 6.45
CA ASP A 165 -7.02 -11.65 6.59
C ASP A 165 -6.76 -10.92 5.26
N LEU A 166 -6.69 -11.63 4.14
CA LEU A 166 -6.66 -11.02 2.81
C LEU A 166 -7.99 -10.33 2.53
N VAL A 167 -7.98 -9.00 2.51
CA VAL A 167 -9.11 -8.19 2.10
C VAL A 167 -8.95 -7.85 0.63
N THR A 168 -9.81 -8.41 -0.23
CA THR A 168 -9.97 -7.91 -1.60
C THR A 168 -10.78 -6.62 -1.54
N TRP A 169 -10.10 -5.51 -1.74
CA TRP A 169 -10.71 -4.20 -1.83
C TRP A 169 -11.30 -3.99 -3.22
N LYS A 170 -12.63 -3.94 -3.32
CA LYS A 170 -13.32 -3.59 -4.58
C LYS A 170 -13.46 -2.08 -4.72
N GLY A 171 -12.33 -1.37 -4.73
CA GLY A 171 -12.22 0.02 -5.16
C GLY A 171 -11.87 0.15 -6.64
N GLY A 172 -11.33 -0.92 -7.24
CA GLY A 172 -10.86 -0.90 -8.62
C GLY A 172 -11.93 -0.47 -9.62
N ALA A 173 -11.57 0.54 -10.40
CA ALA A 173 -12.34 1.12 -11.49
C ALA A 173 -13.03 0.07 -12.37
N GLN A 174 -14.29 0.38 -12.71
CA GLN A 174 -15.03 -0.23 -13.83
C GLN A 174 -14.39 0.16 -15.17
#